data_AF-A0A528LHP0-F1
#
_entry.id   AF-A0A528LHP0-F1
#
_cell.length_a   1.000
_cell.length_b   1.000
_cell.length_c   1.000
_cell.angle_alpha   90.00
_cell.angle_beta   90.00
_cell.angle_gamma   90.00
#
_symmetry.space_group_name_H-M   'P 1'
#
loop_
_entity.id
_entity.type
_entity.pdbx_description
1 polymer ?
#
loop_
_entity_poly.entity_id
_entity_poly.type
_entity_poly.pdbx_seq_one_letter_code
_entity_poly.pdbx_strand_id
1 'polypeptide(L)'
;CKWIEGEELSELTFEYHAHHGYDHQNEKGTASIRRGVRLRFSNATKPPRYRNGRIAFDVGLAPHERWHCCIDIIPVMEGRDLLSSYRCRSFSPQANDYDRRTQRFLSDAPRFSSPESTTLANVVIGALEQAKRDLDALRLYDLDCAERAWTTAAGLPVYIALFGRDTLTVAWEAAPVTTDIMRGTLPVLAGLQGKEINDWRDEQPGRMLHEAHTGPLASLNYTPKARYYGSITTSGFYPFVTAQLWHWTGDKNLVRPYVDPAIAALKWLDAFCDHDKDGFCEYKTRSELGLENQAWKDSSDAIVYEDGSQVPKPIATCEEQGIVYAAKMNLAEVLWWFDRGDEAKYLYESAKELKKRFSEAFCMESEGFFAMALDPDRRQVSSIGSNALHCVATGIADTALVPRTLKRLFAEDMFTGWGVRTLSSQHPAFNPYSYHRGTVWPVEHGPFAIGAYRYGCHDYVERVCRSQFETAALFDFFRLPECIAGHQRDQDHPFPAVYPAANSPQAWSTTTVYTLLQALLGLQPFAPLRMLFVDPHLPAWLPEITISDLRVANAIVTIRFFRKSNGSSDYKVLEKRGWLHVVRQPSPWSLTASYGERAKDILMSLAPGL
;
A
#
# COMPACT_ATOMS: atom_id res chain seq x y z
N CYS A 1 6.30 -39.61 9.90
CA CYS A 1 6.30 -39.18 11.32
C CYS A 1 7.34 -39.99 12.07
N LYS A 2 8.21 -39.37 12.85
CA LYS A 2 9.27 -40.02 13.64
C LYS A 2 9.26 -39.47 15.06
N TRP A 3 9.10 -40.34 16.05
CA TRP A 3 9.24 -40.01 17.47
C TRP A 3 10.63 -40.43 17.96
N ILE A 4 11.30 -39.54 18.67
CA ILE A 4 12.54 -39.82 19.39
C ILE A 4 12.28 -39.46 20.85
N GLU A 5 12.34 -40.45 21.73
CA GLU A 5 12.19 -40.26 23.17
C GLU A 5 13.56 -40.02 23.80
N GLY A 6 13.69 -39.00 24.64
CA GLY A 6 14.88 -38.74 25.42
C GLY A 6 14.52 -38.20 26.81
N GLU A 7 15.43 -38.36 27.77
CA GLU A 7 15.20 -37.93 29.16
C GLU A 7 15.15 -36.40 29.28
N GLU A 8 16.01 -35.68 28.56
CA GLU A 8 16.06 -34.21 28.57
C GLU A 8 15.34 -33.57 27.37
N LEU A 9 15.21 -34.33 26.28
CA LEU A 9 14.72 -33.85 25.00
C LEU A 9 13.96 -34.97 24.27
N SER A 10 12.67 -34.77 24.04
CA SER A 10 11.89 -35.63 23.14
C SER A 10 11.48 -34.85 21.89
N GLU A 11 11.37 -35.53 20.77
CA GLU A 11 11.13 -34.90 19.48
C GLU A 11 10.15 -35.69 18.61
N LEU A 12 9.17 -34.99 18.03
CA LEU A 12 8.25 -35.52 17.04
C LEU A 12 8.45 -34.78 15.72
N THR A 13 8.91 -35.49 14.69
CA THR A 13 9.15 -34.92 13.36
C THR A 13 8.11 -35.40 12.36
N PHE A 14 7.46 -34.46 11.69
CA PHE A 14 6.64 -34.66 10.50
C PHE A 14 7.35 -34.02 9.32
N GLU A 15 7.88 -34.80 8.40
CA GLU A 15 8.45 -34.31 7.14
C GLU A 15 7.70 -34.98 5.99
N TYR A 16 7.47 -34.22 4.92
CA TYR A 16 6.93 -34.72 3.67
C TYR A 16 7.76 -34.19 2.51
N HIS A 17 7.88 -35.02 1.48
CA HIS A 17 8.52 -34.69 0.22
C HIS A 17 7.44 -34.73 -0.84
N ALA A 18 7.40 -33.72 -1.72
CA ALA A 18 6.50 -33.69 -2.84
C ALA A 18 7.27 -33.36 -4.11
N HIS A 19 6.86 -33.99 -5.20
CA HIS A 19 7.43 -33.79 -6.53
C HIS A 19 6.28 -33.59 -7.51
N HIS A 20 6.45 -32.65 -8.44
CA HIS A 20 5.47 -32.37 -9.48
C HIS A 20 6.19 -32.14 -10.80
N GLY A 21 5.98 -33.03 -11.76
CA GLY A 21 6.37 -32.81 -13.15
C GLY A 21 5.34 -31.89 -13.80
N TYR A 22 5.80 -30.82 -14.45
CA TYR A 22 4.92 -29.82 -15.05
C TYR A 22 5.37 -29.48 -16.47
N ASP A 23 4.40 -29.07 -17.29
CA ASP A 23 4.57 -28.55 -18.65
C ASP A 23 3.50 -27.46 -18.84
N HIS A 24 3.89 -26.21 -18.58
CA HIS A 24 3.01 -25.04 -18.60
C HIS A 24 3.53 -24.04 -19.62
N GLN A 25 2.94 -24.01 -20.81
CA GLN A 25 3.28 -23.07 -21.88
C GLN A 25 4.80 -23.08 -22.18
N ASN A 26 5.53 -22.05 -21.76
CA ASN A 26 6.99 -21.94 -21.97
C ASN A 26 7.84 -22.53 -20.84
N GLU A 27 7.24 -23.11 -19.79
CA GLU A 27 7.94 -23.60 -18.61
C GLU A 27 7.66 -25.10 -18.36
N LYS A 28 8.67 -25.94 -18.53
CA LYS A 28 8.58 -27.38 -18.24
C LYS A 28 9.70 -27.84 -17.31
N GLY A 29 9.40 -28.80 -16.45
CA GLY A 29 10.39 -29.30 -15.52
C GLY A 29 9.80 -30.23 -14.46
N THR A 30 10.56 -30.40 -13.38
CA THR A 30 10.09 -31.09 -12.18
C THR A 30 10.41 -30.21 -10.98
N ALA A 31 9.38 -29.77 -10.29
CA ALA A 31 9.50 -29.06 -9.03
C ALA A 31 9.50 -30.07 -7.88
N SER A 32 10.25 -29.78 -6.82
CA SER A 32 10.27 -30.58 -5.61
C SER A 32 10.36 -29.71 -4.38
N ILE A 33 9.69 -30.12 -3.31
CA ILE A 33 9.79 -29.49 -2.00
C ILE A 33 10.04 -30.54 -0.93
N ARG A 34 10.81 -30.16 0.08
CA ARG A 34 10.99 -30.93 1.32
C ARG A 34 10.58 -30.06 2.51
N ARG A 35 9.41 -30.32 3.08
CA ARG A 35 8.84 -29.49 4.15
C ARG A 35 8.45 -30.33 5.36
N GLY A 36 8.28 -29.69 6.51
CA GLY A 36 7.87 -30.39 7.71
C GLY A 36 7.65 -29.49 8.91
N VAL A 37 7.32 -30.12 10.03
CA VAL A 37 7.30 -29.51 11.35
C VAL A 37 7.93 -30.48 12.34
N ARG A 38 8.77 -29.94 13.21
CA ARG A 38 9.42 -30.66 14.29
C ARG A 38 8.94 -30.07 15.60
N LEU A 39 8.32 -30.91 16.43
CA LEU A 39 7.91 -30.55 17.77
C LEU A 39 8.98 -31.03 18.73
N ARG A 40 9.61 -30.11 19.45
CA ARG A 40 10.66 -30.40 20.42
C ARG A 40 10.16 -30.11 21.82
N PHE A 41 10.23 -31.12 22.67
CA PHE A 41 9.79 -31.08 24.06
C PHE A 41 11.02 -31.02 24.95
N SER A 42 11.21 -29.91 25.67
CA SER A 42 12.35 -29.69 26.56
C SER A 42 11.92 -29.20 27.94
N ASN A 43 12.81 -29.34 28.93
CA ASN A 43 12.56 -28.95 30.33
C ASN A 43 11.23 -29.50 30.89
N ALA A 44 10.82 -30.68 30.43
CA ALA A 44 9.62 -31.33 30.92
C ALA A 44 9.92 -31.95 32.29
N THR A 45 9.13 -31.64 33.32
CA THR A 45 9.32 -32.26 34.65
C THR A 45 9.27 -33.79 34.58
N LYS A 46 8.52 -34.33 33.62
CA LYS A 46 8.56 -35.74 33.20
C LYS A 46 8.53 -35.81 31.67
N PRO A 47 9.30 -36.72 31.03
CA PRO A 47 9.31 -36.85 29.58
C PRO A 47 7.91 -37.17 29.02
N PRO A 48 7.49 -36.50 27.93
CA PRO A 48 6.27 -36.89 27.21
C PRO A 48 6.39 -38.29 26.62
N ARG A 49 5.23 -38.93 26.43
CA ARG A 49 5.11 -40.18 25.67
C ARG A 49 4.30 -39.95 24.40
N TYR A 50 4.69 -40.60 23.31
CA TYR A 50 3.91 -40.58 22.07
C TYR A 50 3.20 -41.92 21.85
N ARG A 51 1.86 -41.91 21.78
CA ARG A 51 1.05 -43.11 21.52
C ARG A 51 -0.21 -42.75 20.74
N ASN A 52 -0.52 -43.54 19.70
CA ASN A 52 -1.74 -43.42 18.89
C ASN A 52 -1.99 -41.99 18.35
N GLY A 53 -0.94 -41.32 17.87
CA GLY A 53 -1.05 -39.95 17.34
C GLY A 53 -1.18 -38.87 18.40
N ARG A 54 -1.06 -39.19 19.69
CA ARG A 54 -1.15 -38.26 20.81
C ARG A 54 0.15 -38.18 21.57
N ILE A 55 0.47 -36.97 22.04
CA ILE A 55 1.55 -36.70 22.98
C ILE A 55 0.90 -36.59 24.36
N ALA A 56 1.29 -37.47 25.27
CA ALA A 56 0.74 -37.57 26.62
C ALA A 56 1.79 -37.18 27.66
N PHE A 57 1.35 -36.44 28.68
CA PHE A 57 2.17 -36.06 29.83
C PHE A 57 1.54 -36.64 31.08
N ASP A 58 2.27 -37.48 31.81
CA ASP A 58 1.82 -38.06 33.07
C ASP A 58 2.13 -37.09 34.22
N VAL A 59 1.20 -36.19 34.53
CA VAL A 59 1.38 -35.12 35.53
C VAL A 59 0.72 -35.52 36.86
N GLY A 60 1.52 -35.65 37.92
CA GLY A 60 1.06 -35.77 39.30
C GLY A 60 1.70 -34.68 40.13
N LEU A 61 0.88 -33.88 40.84
CA LEU A 61 1.33 -32.70 41.58
C LEU A 61 0.82 -32.72 43.01
N ALA A 62 1.70 -32.46 43.97
CA ALA A 62 1.33 -32.16 45.35
C ALA A 62 0.81 -30.70 45.50
N PRO A 63 0.16 -30.34 46.63
CA PRO A 63 -0.20 -28.95 46.90
C PRO A 63 1.01 -28.01 46.74
N HIS A 64 0.82 -26.91 45.99
CA HIS A 64 1.83 -25.91 45.61
C HIS A 64 2.94 -26.35 44.62
N GLU A 65 2.93 -27.60 44.15
CA GLU A 65 3.85 -28.05 43.12
C GLU A 65 3.46 -27.50 41.73
N ARG A 66 4.46 -27.34 40.84
CA ARG A 66 4.26 -26.84 39.48
C ARG A 66 4.85 -27.82 38.47
N TRP A 67 4.08 -28.13 37.44
CA TRP A 67 4.57 -28.83 36.27
C TRP A 67 4.90 -27.85 35.14
N HIS A 68 5.95 -28.14 34.39
CA HIS A 68 6.36 -27.34 33.24
C HIS A 68 6.86 -28.23 32.10
N CYS A 69 6.65 -27.77 30.87
CA CYS A 69 7.23 -28.32 29.65
C CYS A 69 7.30 -27.20 28.61
N CYS A 70 8.41 -27.16 27.89
CA CYS A 70 8.62 -26.27 26.76
C CYS A 70 8.34 -27.01 25.47
N ILE A 71 7.55 -26.43 24.58
CA ILE A 71 7.25 -27.00 23.27
C ILE A 71 7.70 -26.01 22.20
N ASP A 72 8.78 -26.35 21.49
CA ASP A 72 9.19 -25.60 20.31
C ASP A 72 8.53 -26.22 19.07
N ILE A 73 7.83 -25.39 18.31
CA ILE A 73 7.29 -25.75 16.99
C ILE A 73 8.27 -25.20 15.95
N ILE A 74 9.02 -26.09 15.31
CA ILE A 74 10.11 -25.75 14.40
C ILE A 74 9.69 -26.12 12.98
N PRO A 75 9.35 -25.15 12.13
CA PRO A 75 9.12 -25.41 10.71
C PRO A 75 10.41 -25.96 10.07
N VAL A 76 10.25 -26.96 9.21
CA VAL A 76 11.34 -27.50 8.38
C VAL A 76 11.09 -27.06 6.94
N MET A 77 12.01 -26.29 6.38
CA MET A 77 11.92 -25.67 5.07
C MET A 77 13.10 -26.12 4.21
N GLU A 78 12.85 -26.87 3.14
CA GLU A 78 13.86 -27.52 2.30
C GLU A 78 14.89 -28.33 3.11
N GLY A 79 14.39 -29.08 4.09
CA GLY A 79 15.20 -29.88 5.01
C GLY A 79 16.01 -29.07 6.04
N ARG A 80 15.82 -27.74 6.11
CA ARG A 80 16.46 -26.86 7.09
C ARG A 80 15.48 -26.47 8.19
N ASP A 81 15.94 -26.53 9.43
CA ASP A 81 15.17 -26.07 10.59
C ASP A 81 15.10 -24.54 10.61
N LEU A 82 13.89 -24.00 10.68
CA LEU A 82 13.64 -22.61 11.03
C LEU A 82 13.41 -22.52 12.53
N LEU A 83 14.50 -22.38 13.29
CA LEU A 83 14.42 -22.26 14.74
C LEU A 83 13.66 -21.00 15.14
N SER A 84 12.72 -21.15 16.07
CA SER A 84 12.03 -20.00 16.66
C SER A 84 13.03 -19.06 17.33
N SER A 85 12.83 -17.77 17.09
CA SER A 85 13.57 -16.71 17.79
C SER A 85 13.11 -16.57 19.25
N TYR A 86 11.92 -17.05 19.58
CA TYR A 86 11.43 -17.19 20.96
C TYR A 86 11.58 -18.64 21.40
N ARG A 87 12.46 -18.87 22.37
CA ARG A 87 12.67 -20.16 23.02
C ARG A 87 11.92 -20.20 24.34
N CYS A 88 11.97 -21.36 24.99
CA CYS A 88 11.36 -21.50 26.30
C CYS A 88 11.82 -20.43 27.29
N ARG A 89 10.85 -19.85 28.01
CA ARG A 89 11.06 -18.76 28.98
C ARG A 89 11.70 -17.49 28.39
N SER A 90 11.70 -17.30 27.07
CA SER A 90 12.26 -16.11 26.41
C SER A 90 11.19 -15.14 25.87
N PHE A 91 9.98 -15.14 26.44
CA PHE A 91 8.91 -14.20 26.07
C PHE A 91 9.09 -12.80 26.72
N SER A 92 10.32 -12.40 26.99
CA SER A 92 10.65 -11.05 27.45
C SER A 92 11.01 -10.19 26.25
N PRO A 93 10.50 -8.94 26.14
CA PRO A 93 10.94 -8.02 25.10
C PRO A 93 12.47 -7.84 25.19
N GLN A 94 13.18 -7.93 24.05
CA GLN A 94 14.64 -7.89 23.90
C GLN A 94 15.35 -9.26 23.85
N ALA A 95 14.64 -10.35 23.60
CA ALA A 95 15.24 -11.68 23.59
C ALA A 95 15.96 -12.04 22.27
N ASN A 96 15.64 -11.36 21.16
CA ASN A 96 16.17 -11.72 19.84
C ASN A 96 16.33 -10.53 18.86
N ASP A 97 16.82 -10.83 17.65
CA ASP A 97 17.06 -9.84 16.60
C ASP A 97 15.77 -9.20 16.06
N TYR A 98 14.66 -9.95 15.99
CA TYR A 98 13.37 -9.40 15.56
C TYR A 98 12.87 -8.35 16.54
N ASP A 99 12.90 -8.64 17.85
CA ASP A 99 12.57 -7.66 18.90
C ASP A 99 13.40 -6.39 18.77
N ARG A 100 14.72 -6.54 18.54
CA ARG A 100 15.62 -5.39 18.37
C ARG A 100 15.23 -4.53 17.17
N ARG A 101 14.91 -5.16 16.03
CA ARG A 101 14.48 -4.47 14.80
C ARG A 101 13.12 -3.79 14.98
N THR A 102 12.17 -4.44 15.63
CA THR A 102 10.87 -3.86 16.02
C THR A 102 11.06 -2.64 16.92
N GLN A 103 11.81 -2.78 18.01
CA GLN A 103 12.04 -1.67 18.95
C GLN A 103 12.73 -0.49 18.28
N ARG A 104 13.69 -0.76 17.38
CA ARG A 104 14.32 0.29 16.60
C ARG A 104 13.29 1.06 15.79
N PHE A 105 12.51 0.37 14.96
CA PHE A 105 11.48 1.02 14.14
C PHE A 105 10.50 1.83 14.99
N LEU A 106 9.93 1.23 16.04
CA LEU A 106 8.96 1.90 16.91
C LEU A 106 9.54 3.10 17.66
N SER A 107 10.83 3.05 18.04
CA SER A 107 11.51 4.16 18.72
C SER A 107 11.94 5.29 17.78
N ASP A 108 12.28 4.97 16.53
CA ASP A 108 12.75 5.92 15.52
C ASP A 108 11.59 6.59 14.76
N ALA A 109 10.42 5.95 14.74
CA ALA A 109 9.22 6.44 14.09
C ALA A 109 8.69 7.73 14.76
N PRO A 110 8.17 8.69 13.98
CA PRO A 110 7.56 9.91 14.52
C PRO A 110 6.47 9.59 15.54
N ARG A 111 6.36 10.39 16.60
CA ARG A 111 5.30 10.25 17.61
C ARG A 111 4.19 11.25 17.33
N PHE A 112 2.94 10.80 17.51
CA PHE A 112 1.77 11.64 17.34
C PHE A 112 1.16 11.98 18.69
N SER A 113 0.80 13.25 18.89
CA SER A 113 0.11 13.68 20.11
C SER A 113 -0.88 14.78 19.81
N SER A 114 -1.92 14.86 20.62
CA SER A 114 -2.91 15.94 20.63
C SER A 114 -3.31 16.16 22.09
N PRO A 115 -3.68 17.39 22.49
CA PRO A 115 -4.31 17.61 23.78
C PRO A 115 -5.53 16.71 23.97
N GLU A 116 -5.83 16.32 25.21
CA GLU A 116 -7.04 15.55 25.50
C GLU A 116 -8.27 16.28 24.95
N SER A 117 -9.07 15.55 24.17
CA SER A 117 -10.20 16.09 23.44
C SER A 117 -11.33 15.07 23.41
N THR A 118 -12.57 15.56 23.44
CA THR A 118 -13.78 14.76 23.20
C THR A 118 -14.07 14.57 21.70
N THR A 119 -13.19 15.05 20.82
CA THR A 119 -13.31 14.91 19.37
C THR A 119 -12.67 13.61 18.86
N LEU A 120 -12.61 13.42 17.53
CA LEU A 120 -11.93 12.28 16.91
C LEU A 120 -10.41 12.29 17.07
N ALA A 121 -9.80 13.30 17.69
CA ALA A 121 -8.34 13.41 17.83
C ALA A 121 -7.72 12.14 18.46
N ASN A 122 -8.33 11.58 19.51
CA ASN A 122 -7.84 10.35 20.14
C ASN A 122 -7.90 9.14 19.21
N VAL A 123 -8.93 9.06 18.35
CA VAL A 123 -9.06 8.02 17.33
C VAL A 123 -7.95 8.16 16.29
N VAL A 124 -7.67 9.39 15.84
CA VAL A 124 -6.58 9.66 14.89
C VAL A 124 -5.25 9.20 15.49
N ILE A 125 -4.92 9.59 16.72
CA ILE A 125 -3.69 9.16 17.39
C ILE A 125 -3.65 7.63 17.55
N GLY A 126 -4.75 7.02 17.99
CA GLY A 126 -4.86 5.57 18.16
C GLY A 126 -4.61 4.80 16.87
N ALA A 127 -5.23 5.23 15.76
CA ALA A 127 -5.06 4.62 14.45
C ALA A 127 -3.61 4.77 13.92
N LEU A 128 -3.01 5.96 14.07
CA LEU A 128 -1.62 6.21 13.65
C LEU A 128 -0.61 5.37 14.44
N GLU A 129 -0.78 5.23 15.75
CA GLU A 129 0.11 4.41 16.59
C GLU A 129 -0.11 2.91 16.39
N GLN A 130 -1.36 2.48 16.19
CA GLN A 130 -1.65 1.09 15.86
C GLN A 130 -1.06 0.71 14.49
N ALA A 131 -1.14 1.61 13.51
CA ALA A 131 -0.62 1.36 12.17
C ALA A 131 0.88 1.04 12.18
N LYS A 132 1.68 1.64 13.08
CA LYS A 132 3.09 1.26 13.25
C LYS A 132 3.25 -0.19 13.69
N ARG A 133 2.45 -0.63 14.65
CA ARG A 133 2.51 -2.02 15.16
C ARG A 133 2.07 -3.01 14.10
N ASP A 134 1.08 -2.65 13.30
CA ASP A 134 0.58 -3.51 12.23
C ASP A 134 1.60 -3.64 11.08
N LEU A 135 2.29 -2.57 10.71
CA LEU A 135 3.41 -2.63 9.76
C LEU A 135 4.55 -3.53 10.23
N ASP A 136 4.90 -3.45 11.52
CA ASP A 136 5.91 -4.33 12.10
C ASP A 136 5.46 -5.80 12.13
N ALA A 137 4.19 -6.04 12.49
CA ALA A 137 3.60 -7.39 12.49
C ALA A 137 3.53 -8.01 11.08
N LEU A 138 3.44 -7.18 10.05
CA LEU A 138 3.41 -7.59 8.65
C LEU A 138 4.81 -7.61 8.00
N ARG A 139 5.89 -7.29 8.72
CA ARG A 139 7.26 -7.27 8.16
C ARG A 139 7.71 -8.65 7.67
N LEU A 140 8.22 -8.70 6.44
CA LEU A 140 8.84 -9.89 5.86
C LEU A 140 10.34 -9.91 6.20
N TYR A 141 10.69 -10.40 7.38
CA TYR A 141 12.08 -10.42 7.88
C TYR A 141 13.07 -11.13 6.94
N ASP A 142 12.62 -12.15 6.21
CA ASP A 142 13.45 -12.87 5.23
C ASP A 142 13.84 -12.03 4.01
N LEU A 143 13.15 -10.90 3.79
CA LEU A 143 13.39 -9.95 2.70
C LEU A 143 14.06 -8.65 3.16
N ASP A 144 14.45 -8.55 4.43
CA ASP A 144 15.20 -7.40 4.94
C ASP A 144 16.53 -7.25 4.20
N CYS A 145 16.71 -6.12 3.53
CA CYS A 145 17.94 -5.79 2.81
C CYS A 145 19.00 -5.17 3.73
N ALA A 146 18.57 -4.52 4.81
CA ALA A 146 19.40 -3.98 5.88
C ALA A 146 18.54 -3.70 7.12
N GLU A 147 19.17 -3.29 8.22
CA GLU A 147 18.46 -2.95 9.47
C GLU A 147 17.41 -1.83 9.28
N ARG A 148 17.65 -0.91 8.33
CA ARG A 148 16.75 0.19 7.92
C ARG A 148 16.30 0.08 6.45
N ALA A 149 16.14 -1.14 5.96
CA ALA A 149 15.63 -1.43 4.63
C ALA A 149 14.86 -2.74 4.66
N TRP A 150 13.54 -2.66 4.77
CA TRP A 150 12.65 -3.82 4.96
C TRP A 150 11.35 -3.66 4.18
N THR A 151 10.56 -4.72 4.06
CA THR A 151 9.27 -4.70 3.34
C THR A 151 8.21 -5.52 4.10
N THR A 152 6.97 -5.54 3.61
CA THR A 152 5.83 -6.15 4.30
C THR A 152 5.14 -7.22 3.46
N ALA A 153 4.40 -8.10 4.12
CA ALA A 153 3.35 -8.88 3.50
C ALA A 153 2.16 -7.96 3.18
N ALA A 154 1.25 -8.41 2.32
CA ALA A 154 0.04 -7.65 1.99
C ALA A 154 -0.99 -7.67 3.12
N GLY A 155 -1.22 -8.82 3.78
CA GLY A 155 -2.19 -8.89 4.87
C GLY A 155 -2.37 -10.27 5.49
N LEU A 156 -2.95 -10.30 6.68
CA LEU A 156 -3.27 -11.53 7.41
C LEU A 156 -4.79 -11.78 7.44
N PRO A 157 -5.25 -13.04 7.31
CA PRO A 157 -4.45 -14.27 7.25
C PRO A 157 -4.13 -14.77 5.83
N VAL A 158 -4.66 -14.14 4.78
CA VAL A 158 -4.69 -14.73 3.43
C VAL A 158 -3.44 -14.38 2.61
N TYR A 159 -2.95 -13.14 2.71
CA TYR A 159 -1.96 -12.58 1.80
C TYR A 159 -0.57 -12.44 2.45
N ILE A 160 -0.06 -13.54 3.00
CA ILE A 160 1.26 -13.65 3.62
C ILE A 160 2.35 -13.90 2.57
N ALA A 161 2.53 -12.93 1.67
CA ALA A 161 3.51 -13.00 0.58
C ALA A 161 3.95 -11.59 0.15
N LEU A 162 4.96 -11.52 -0.71
CA LEU A 162 5.36 -10.28 -1.35
C LEU A 162 4.38 -9.97 -2.48
N PHE A 163 3.68 -8.84 -2.39
CA PHE A 163 2.81 -8.30 -3.44
C PHE A 163 3.39 -6.97 -3.92
N GLY A 164 3.80 -6.87 -5.18
CA GLY A 164 4.54 -5.72 -5.71
C GLY A 164 3.77 -4.42 -5.59
N ARG A 165 2.54 -4.36 -6.12
CA ARG A 165 1.66 -3.20 -6.02
C ARG A 165 1.42 -2.81 -4.56
N ASP A 166 0.97 -3.76 -3.73
CA ASP A 166 0.64 -3.52 -2.32
C ASP A 166 1.85 -2.99 -1.54
N THR A 167 3.00 -3.64 -1.66
CA THR A 167 4.23 -3.23 -0.97
C THR A 167 4.76 -1.88 -1.45
N LEU A 168 4.57 -1.52 -2.71
CA LEU A 168 4.88 -0.17 -3.22
C LEU A 168 3.92 0.87 -2.64
N THR A 169 2.62 0.57 -2.54
CA THR A 169 1.62 1.45 -1.92
C THR A 169 1.97 1.69 -0.46
N VAL A 170 2.20 0.62 0.29
CA VAL A 170 2.64 0.68 1.69
C VAL A 170 3.92 1.51 1.83
N ALA A 171 4.91 1.27 0.97
CA ALA A 171 6.18 1.98 1.03
C ALA A 171 6.01 3.50 0.85
N TRP A 172 5.18 3.92 -0.11
CA TRP A 172 4.90 5.33 -0.33
C TRP A 172 4.06 5.93 0.79
N GLU A 173 2.95 5.29 1.15
CA GLU A 173 2.01 5.83 2.12
C GLU A 173 2.58 5.89 3.54
N ALA A 174 3.51 4.99 3.90
CA ALA A 174 4.21 5.02 5.18
C ALA A 174 5.33 6.07 5.26
N ALA A 175 5.65 6.78 4.17
CA ALA A 175 6.77 7.71 4.12
C ALA A 175 6.75 8.83 5.19
N PRO A 176 5.59 9.38 5.62
CA PRO A 176 5.53 10.29 6.77
C PRO A 176 6.05 9.70 8.08
N VAL A 177 6.10 8.38 8.21
CA VAL A 177 6.58 7.66 9.40
C VAL A 177 7.96 7.05 9.17
N THR A 178 8.22 6.45 8.01
CA THR A 178 9.52 5.89 7.69
C THR A 178 9.74 5.75 6.18
N THR A 179 10.95 6.04 5.73
CA THR A 179 11.39 5.72 4.35
C THR A 179 12.00 4.33 4.25
N ASP A 180 12.20 3.63 5.37
CA ASP A 180 12.87 2.32 5.41
C ASP A 180 12.11 1.25 4.62
N ILE A 181 10.78 1.39 4.47
CA ILE A 181 9.97 0.48 3.65
C ILE A 181 10.27 0.68 2.15
N MET A 182 10.35 1.92 1.66
CA MET A 182 10.81 2.18 0.27
C MET A 182 12.22 1.62 0.04
N ARG A 183 13.11 1.79 1.03
CA ARG A 183 14.49 1.32 0.97
C ARG A 183 14.62 -0.21 0.95
N GLY A 184 13.62 -0.95 1.44
CA GLY A 184 13.57 -2.42 1.35
C GLY A 184 12.78 -2.92 0.14
N THR A 185 11.62 -2.33 -0.16
CA THR A 185 10.76 -2.75 -1.28
C THR A 185 11.43 -2.53 -2.65
N LEU A 186 12.03 -1.36 -2.90
CA LEU A 186 12.62 -1.03 -4.21
C LEU A 186 13.76 -1.99 -4.64
N PRO A 187 14.74 -2.36 -3.78
CA PRO A 187 15.73 -3.37 -4.12
C PRO A 187 15.13 -4.75 -4.40
N VAL A 188 14.18 -5.20 -3.57
CA VAL A 188 13.55 -6.53 -3.72
C VAL A 188 12.85 -6.62 -5.08
N LEU A 189 12.04 -5.62 -5.43
CA LEU A 189 11.32 -5.61 -6.71
C LEU A 189 12.26 -5.41 -7.92
N ALA A 190 13.32 -4.60 -7.80
CA ALA A 190 14.34 -4.50 -8.85
C ALA A 190 15.05 -5.85 -9.09
N GLY A 191 15.37 -6.59 -8.03
CA GLY A 191 16.00 -7.90 -8.12
C GLY A 191 15.10 -8.95 -8.78
N LEU A 192 13.79 -8.76 -8.69
CA LEU A 192 12.75 -9.61 -9.27
C LEU A 192 12.13 -9.02 -10.55
N GLN A 193 12.70 -7.96 -11.13
CA GLN A 193 12.20 -7.42 -12.39
C GLN A 193 12.34 -8.46 -13.51
N GLY A 194 11.32 -8.60 -14.35
CA GLY A 194 11.25 -9.58 -15.41
C GLY A 194 12.39 -9.44 -16.42
N LYS A 195 12.93 -10.57 -16.88
CA LYS A 195 14.12 -10.64 -17.75
C LYS A 195 13.89 -11.41 -19.04
N GLU A 196 12.86 -12.24 -19.08
CA GLU A 196 12.53 -13.10 -20.21
C GLU A 196 11.03 -13.00 -20.54
N ILE A 197 10.64 -13.55 -21.68
CA ILE A 197 9.23 -13.75 -22.02
C ILE A 197 8.85 -15.15 -21.53
N ASN A 198 7.98 -15.22 -20.53
CA ASN A 198 7.45 -16.48 -19.99
C ASN A 198 5.94 -16.33 -19.78
N ASP A 199 5.15 -16.97 -20.65
CA ASP A 199 3.69 -16.81 -20.65
C ASP A 199 3.05 -17.36 -19.38
N TRP A 200 3.56 -18.49 -18.85
CA TRP A 200 3.05 -19.09 -17.61
C TRP A 200 3.10 -18.10 -16.46
N ARG A 201 4.17 -17.31 -16.35
CA ARG A 201 4.36 -16.34 -15.27
C ARG A 201 3.87 -14.93 -15.58
N ASP A 202 3.34 -14.70 -16.79
CA ASP A 202 3.10 -13.35 -17.33
C ASP A 202 4.38 -12.48 -17.39
N GLU A 203 5.57 -13.10 -17.38
CA GLU A 203 6.85 -12.38 -17.32
C GLU A 203 7.22 -11.81 -18.69
N GLN A 204 7.71 -10.56 -18.68
CA GLN A 204 8.28 -9.89 -19.83
C GLN A 204 9.45 -9.00 -19.38
N PRO A 205 10.47 -8.74 -20.23
CA PRO A 205 11.60 -7.90 -19.87
C PRO A 205 11.17 -6.49 -19.44
N GLY A 206 11.59 -6.08 -18.24
CA GLY A 206 11.25 -4.77 -17.65
C GLY A 206 9.96 -4.75 -16.81
N ARG A 207 9.11 -5.78 -16.92
CA ARG A 207 7.88 -5.89 -16.12
C ARG A 207 8.18 -6.09 -14.63
N MET A 208 7.44 -5.42 -13.76
CA MET A 208 7.58 -5.59 -12.31
C MET A 208 6.69 -6.70 -11.77
N LEU A 209 7.16 -7.39 -10.72
CA LEU A 209 6.48 -8.52 -10.07
C LEU A 209 5.09 -8.14 -9.53
N HIS A 210 4.08 -8.97 -9.77
CA HIS A 210 2.79 -8.84 -9.08
C HIS A 210 2.82 -9.50 -7.70
N GLU A 211 3.11 -10.81 -7.62
CA GLU A 211 3.14 -11.55 -6.37
C GLU A 211 4.19 -12.67 -6.40
N ALA A 212 4.81 -12.96 -5.26
CA ALA A 212 5.75 -14.07 -5.08
C ALA A 212 5.46 -14.85 -3.79
N HIS A 213 5.07 -16.12 -3.96
CA HIS A 213 4.68 -17.01 -2.88
C HIS A 213 5.67 -18.16 -2.70
N THR A 214 5.92 -18.52 -1.44
CA THR A 214 6.77 -19.66 -1.04
C THR A 214 5.95 -20.87 -0.58
N GLY A 215 4.62 -20.81 -0.71
CA GLY A 215 3.71 -21.90 -0.34
C GLY A 215 3.84 -23.14 -1.25
N PRO A 216 3.39 -24.33 -0.79
CA PRO A 216 3.59 -25.58 -1.52
C PRO A 216 3.05 -25.58 -2.96
N LEU A 217 1.84 -25.06 -3.20
CA LEU A 217 1.23 -25.04 -4.54
C LEU A 217 2.01 -24.17 -5.52
N ALA A 218 2.47 -23.00 -5.06
CA ALA A 218 3.32 -22.12 -5.85
C ALA A 218 4.70 -22.75 -6.10
N SER A 219 5.36 -23.27 -5.06
CA SER A 219 6.69 -23.89 -5.18
C SER A 219 6.71 -25.17 -6.02
N LEU A 220 5.60 -25.91 -6.06
CA LEU A 220 5.43 -27.09 -6.92
C LEU A 220 4.94 -26.73 -8.33
N ASN A 221 4.77 -25.44 -8.63
CA ASN A 221 4.34 -24.93 -9.94
C ASN A 221 2.91 -25.35 -10.34
N TYR A 222 2.00 -25.58 -9.39
CA TYR A 222 0.56 -25.75 -9.68
C TYR A 222 -0.12 -24.42 -10.05
N THR A 223 0.53 -23.31 -9.73
CA THR A 223 0.07 -21.96 -10.02
C THR A 223 1.30 -21.13 -10.42
N PRO A 224 1.15 -20.06 -11.19
CA PRO A 224 2.29 -19.23 -11.60
C PRO A 224 2.85 -18.36 -10.45
N LYS A 225 2.20 -18.40 -9.29
CA LYS A 225 2.41 -17.54 -8.12
C LYS A 225 3.74 -17.70 -7.39
N ALA A 226 4.61 -18.64 -7.81
CA ALA A 226 5.98 -18.67 -7.30
C ALA A 226 6.68 -17.33 -7.60
N ARG A 227 6.50 -16.84 -8.82
CA ARG A 227 6.92 -15.52 -9.31
C ARG A 227 5.95 -15.13 -10.42
N TYR A 228 4.91 -14.40 -10.08
CA TYR A 228 3.84 -14.02 -11.00
C TYR A 228 3.88 -12.53 -11.29
N TYR A 229 3.72 -12.16 -12.56
CA TYR A 229 3.84 -10.78 -13.03
C TYR A 229 2.51 -10.20 -13.51
N GLY A 230 1.36 -10.79 -13.18
CA GLY A 230 0.03 -10.34 -13.64
C GLY A 230 -0.49 -9.03 -13.06
N SER A 231 0.32 -7.98 -13.06
CA SER A 231 -0.04 -6.61 -12.73
C SER A 231 0.62 -5.66 -13.72
N ILE A 232 -0.14 -4.72 -14.28
CA ILE A 232 0.42 -3.55 -14.98
C ILE A 232 0.71 -2.41 -13.99
N THR A 233 -0.11 -2.31 -12.94
CA THR A 233 -0.02 -1.30 -11.87
C THR A 233 1.37 -1.24 -11.25
N THR A 234 1.96 -2.40 -10.96
CA THR A 234 3.28 -2.45 -10.29
C THR A 234 4.36 -1.77 -11.15
N SER A 235 4.35 -2.01 -12.47
CA SER A 235 5.31 -1.40 -13.40
C SER A 235 5.10 0.10 -13.52
N GLY A 236 3.85 0.58 -13.51
CA GLY A 236 3.54 2.00 -13.49
C GLY A 236 3.91 2.66 -12.15
N PHE A 237 3.76 1.95 -11.04
CA PHE A 237 3.90 2.53 -9.72
C PHE A 237 5.34 2.52 -9.18
N TYR A 238 6.19 1.56 -9.60
CA TYR A 238 7.60 1.50 -9.19
C TYR A 238 8.39 2.79 -9.50
N PRO A 239 8.30 3.41 -10.70
CA PRO A 239 8.93 4.70 -10.98
C PRO A 239 8.43 5.83 -10.09
N PHE A 240 7.14 5.85 -9.78
CA PHE A 240 6.55 6.82 -8.87
C PHE A 240 7.16 6.69 -7.47
N VAL A 241 7.20 5.48 -6.90
CA VAL A 241 7.78 5.25 -5.56
C VAL A 241 9.29 5.54 -5.53
N THR A 242 10.00 5.27 -6.62
CA THR A 242 11.42 5.67 -6.77
C THR A 242 11.58 7.19 -6.62
N ALA A 243 10.69 7.97 -7.25
CA ALA A 243 10.68 9.43 -7.11
C ALA A 243 10.24 9.88 -5.70
N GLN A 244 9.32 9.17 -5.04
CA GLN A 244 8.95 9.49 -3.66
C GLN A 244 10.12 9.27 -2.69
N LEU A 245 10.94 8.23 -2.89
CA LEU A 245 12.18 8.05 -2.13
C LEU A 245 13.13 9.25 -2.31
N TRP A 246 13.24 9.78 -3.54
CA TRP A 246 13.99 11.01 -3.83
C TRP A 246 13.41 12.23 -3.10
N HIS A 247 12.10 12.44 -3.14
CA HIS A 247 11.43 13.57 -2.47
C HIS A 247 11.57 13.57 -0.96
N TRP A 248 11.62 12.40 -0.32
CA TRP A 248 11.78 12.30 1.13
C TRP A 248 13.24 12.33 1.59
N THR A 249 14.19 11.84 0.79
CA THR A 249 15.58 11.66 1.23
C THR A 249 16.56 12.66 0.62
N GLY A 250 16.34 13.09 -0.63
CA GLY A 250 17.29 13.91 -1.39
C GLY A 250 18.65 13.23 -1.61
N ASP A 251 18.76 11.92 -1.35
CA ASP A 251 20.01 11.16 -1.43
C ASP A 251 20.15 10.51 -2.81
N LYS A 252 21.00 11.09 -3.65
CA LYS A 252 21.26 10.55 -4.99
C LYS A 252 21.85 9.15 -4.97
N ASN A 253 22.70 8.82 -3.99
CA ASN A 253 23.35 7.52 -3.92
C ASN A 253 22.33 6.43 -3.55
N LEU A 254 21.39 6.78 -2.68
CA LEU A 254 20.32 5.88 -2.29
C LEU A 254 19.35 5.58 -3.45
N VAL A 255 19.02 6.59 -4.27
CA VAL A 255 18.02 6.46 -5.34
C VAL A 255 18.60 5.92 -6.65
N ARG A 256 19.87 6.21 -6.97
CA ARG A 256 20.54 5.86 -8.24
C ARG A 256 20.31 4.40 -8.69
N PRO A 257 20.41 3.37 -7.83
CA PRO A 257 20.26 1.98 -8.25
C PRO A 257 18.86 1.64 -8.82
N TYR A 258 17.85 2.45 -8.53
CA TYR A 258 16.46 2.18 -8.91
C TYR A 258 16.01 2.98 -10.14
N VAL A 259 16.83 3.92 -10.62
CA VAL A 259 16.51 4.75 -11.79
C VAL A 259 16.42 3.90 -13.06
N ASP A 260 17.39 3.02 -13.31
CA ASP A 260 17.36 2.15 -14.51
C ASP A 260 16.22 1.10 -14.46
N PRO A 261 15.98 0.39 -13.34
CA PRO A 261 14.79 -0.44 -13.20
C PRO A 261 13.48 0.32 -13.45
N ALA A 262 13.34 1.55 -12.95
CA ALA A 262 12.17 2.38 -13.17
C ALA A 262 11.98 2.74 -14.66
N ILE A 263 13.05 3.11 -15.36
CA ILE A 263 12.99 3.38 -16.80
C ILE A 263 12.63 2.11 -17.58
N ALA A 264 13.18 0.95 -17.21
CA ALA A 264 12.87 -0.32 -17.83
C ALA A 264 11.38 -0.69 -17.66
N ALA A 265 10.78 -0.38 -16.51
CA ALA A 265 9.34 -0.57 -16.29
C ALA A 265 8.48 0.34 -17.18
N LEU A 266 8.84 1.62 -17.35
CA LEU A 266 8.13 2.53 -18.27
C LEU A 266 8.31 2.11 -19.73
N LYS A 267 9.51 1.69 -20.13
CA LYS A 267 9.76 1.16 -21.48
C LYS A 267 8.96 -0.10 -21.76
N TRP A 268 8.79 -0.96 -20.75
CA TRP A 268 7.94 -2.13 -20.86
C TRP A 268 6.48 -1.75 -21.11
N LEU A 269 5.93 -0.79 -20.36
CA LEU A 269 4.57 -0.27 -20.58
C LEU A 269 4.39 0.24 -22.03
N ASP A 270 5.31 1.08 -22.52
CA ASP A 270 5.25 1.63 -23.87
C ASP A 270 5.37 0.54 -24.96
N ALA A 271 6.12 -0.53 -24.71
CA ALA A 271 6.39 -1.59 -25.69
C ALA A 271 5.34 -2.71 -25.71
N PHE A 272 4.81 -3.09 -24.55
CA PHE A 272 4.01 -4.30 -24.36
C PHE A 272 2.55 -4.06 -23.94
N CYS A 273 2.20 -2.87 -23.42
CA CYS A 273 0.84 -2.61 -22.94
C CYS A 273 -0.03 -1.85 -23.95
N ASP A 274 0.55 -1.19 -24.94
CA ASP A 274 -0.19 -0.50 -26.01
C ASP A 274 -0.33 -1.42 -27.23
N HIS A 275 -1.33 -2.33 -27.23
CA HIS A 275 -1.47 -3.37 -28.26
C HIS A 275 -1.97 -2.80 -29.57
N ASP A 276 -2.88 -1.83 -29.50
CA ASP A 276 -3.57 -1.24 -30.65
C ASP A 276 -2.96 0.09 -31.14
N LYS A 277 -1.90 0.55 -30.46
CA LYS A 277 -1.11 1.74 -30.80
C LYS A 277 -1.89 3.04 -30.69
N ASP A 278 -2.91 3.09 -29.84
CA ASP A 278 -3.58 4.34 -29.45
C ASP A 278 -2.84 5.08 -28.31
N GLY A 279 -1.92 4.38 -27.66
CA GLY A 279 -1.03 4.85 -26.59
C GLY A 279 -1.67 4.96 -25.23
N PHE A 280 -2.72 4.18 -24.96
CA PHE A 280 -3.11 3.77 -23.63
C PHE A 280 -2.47 2.43 -23.25
N CYS A 281 -2.24 2.24 -21.95
CA CYS A 281 -1.74 0.99 -21.41
C CYS A 281 -2.92 0.05 -21.14
N GLU A 282 -2.95 -1.06 -21.86
CA GLU A 282 -3.93 -2.12 -21.74
C GLU A 282 -3.31 -3.37 -21.08
N TYR A 283 -4.17 -4.21 -20.51
CA TYR A 283 -3.75 -5.50 -19.96
C TYR A 283 -4.52 -6.67 -20.57
N LYS A 284 -3.81 -7.79 -20.67
CA LYS A 284 -4.34 -9.12 -20.98
C LYS A 284 -3.39 -10.18 -20.42
N THR A 285 -3.94 -11.14 -19.68
CA THR A 285 -3.14 -12.27 -19.20
C THR A 285 -2.64 -13.14 -20.36
N ARG A 286 -1.39 -13.57 -20.26
CA ARG A 286 -0.76 -14.59 -21.11
C ARG A 286 -0.79 -15.95 -20.44
N SER A 287 -0.83 -15.97 -19.11
CA SER A 287 -0.88 -17.21 -18.33
C SER A 287 -2.26 -17.84 -18.41
N GLU A 288 -2.30 -19.16 -18.60
CA GLU A 288 -3.54 -19.95 -18.58
C GLU A 288 -4.24 -19.95 -17.21
N LEU A 289 -3.50 -19.67 -16.13
CA LEU A 289 -4.02 -19.51 -14.76
C LEU A 289 -3.72 -18.13 -14.17
N GLY A 290 -3.53 -17.14 -15.03
CA GLY A 290 -3.30 -15.76 -14.64
C GLY A 290 -4.58 -15.02 -14.24
N LEU A 291 -4.40 -13.82 -13.70
CA LEU A 291 -5.49 -12.92 -13.38
C LEU A 291 -6.03 -12.26 -14.64
N GLU A 292 -7.34 -12.37 -14.84
CA GLU A 292 -8.06 -11.73 -15.94
C GLU A 292 -7.92 -10.20 -15.90
N ASN A 293 -8.02 -9.61 -14.71
CA ASN A 293 -7.76 -8.19 -14.49
C ASN A 293 -6.40 -7.99 -13.84
N GLN A 294 -5.56 -7.17 -14.45
CA GLN A 294 -4.18 -6.90 -14.00
C GLN A 294 -3.98 -5.44 -13.54
N ALA A 295 -5.08 -4.70 -13.37
CA ALA A 295 -5.11 -3.40 -12.71
C ALA A 295 -5.25 -3.56 -11.19
N TRP A 296 -5.45 -2.47 -10.44
CA TRP A 296 -5.68 -2.58 -8.98
C TRP A 296 -6.96 -3.37 -8.64
N LYS A 297 -8.03 -3.24 -9.45
CA LYS A 297 -9.22 -4.11 -9.34
C LYS A 297 -8.97 -5.43 -10.04
N ASP A 298 -8.33 -6.36 -9.35
CA ASP A 298 -7.82 -7.60 -9.93
C ASP A 298 -8.79 -8.81 -9.85
N SER A 299 -10.00 -8.66 -9.30
CA SER A 299 -11.00 -9.73 -9.37
C SER A 299 -11.49 -9.92 -10.79
N SER A 300 -11.74 -11.16 -11.21
CA SER A 300 -12.12 -11.50 -12.59
C SER A 300 -13.41 -10.83 -13.06
N ASP A 301 -14.27 -10.43 -12.13
CA ASP A 301 -15.59 -9.84 -12.39
C ASP A 301 -15.63 -8.31 -12.23
N ALA A 302 -14.49 -7.65 -12.00
CA ALA A 302 -14.43 -6.26 -11.55
C ALA A 302 -14.90 -5.21 -12.57
N ILE A 303 -14.61 -5.42 -13.85
CA ILE A 303 -14.83 -4.43 -14.92
C ILE A 303 -16.00 -4.88 -15.79
N VAL A 304 -17.09 -4.13 -15.72
CA VAL A 304 -18.36 -4.43 -16.36
C VAL A 304 -18.85 -3.24 -17.16
N TYR A 305 -19.55 -3.50 -18.27
CA TYR A 305 -20.37 -2.50 -18.94
C TYR A 305 -21.56 -2.11 -18.05
N GLU A 306 -22.17 -1.00 -18.43
CA GLU A 306 -23.36 -0.37 -17.87
C GLU A 306 -24.58 -1.31 -17.74
N ASP A 307 -24.66 -2.36 -18.55
CA ASP A 307 -25.69 -3.40 -18.47
C ASP A 307 -25.32 -4.57 -17.52
N GLY A 308 -24.10 -4.55 -16.96
CA GLY A 308 -23.55 -5.57 -16.08
C GLY A 308 -22.78 -6.70 -16.78
N SER A 309 -22.70 -6.70 -18.11
CA SER A 309 -21.91 -7.68 -18.86
C SER A 309 -20.40 -7.45 -18.68
N GLN A 310 -19.62 -8.52 -18.75
CA GLN A 310 -18.16 -8.46 -18.57
C GLN A 310 -17.47 -7.84 -19.79
N VAL A 311 -16.49 -6.98 -19.55
CA VAL A 311 -15.72 -6.35 -20.62
C VAL A 311 -14.66 -7.32 -21.17
N PRO A 312 -14.58 -7.54 -22.50
CA PRO A 312 -13.57 -8.40 -23.11
C PRO A 312 -12.17 -7.81 -23.01
N LYS A 313 -11.13 -8.66 -23.07
CA LYS A 313 -9.71 -8.25 -23.04
C LYS A 313 -9.17 -8.03 -24.46
N PRO A 314 -8.16 -7.17 -24.66
CA PRO A 314 -7.49 -6.31 -23.67
C PRO A 314 -8.37 -5.14 -23.18
N ILE A 315 -8.04 -4.60 -22.00
CA ILE A 315 -8.77 -3.45 -21.41
C ILE A 315 -7.76 -2.39 -20.98
N ALA A 316 -8.05 -1.12 -21.25
CA ALA A 316 -7.36 0.03 -20.69
C ALA A 316 -8.23 0.74 -19.64
N THR A 317 -7.96 0.52 -18.35
CA THR A 317 -8.70 1.20 -17.27
C THR A 317 -8.14 2.60 -17.00
N CYS A 318 -8.99 3.51 -16.54
CA CYS A 318 -8.66 4.93 -16.46
C CYS A 318 -7.60 5.25 -15.39
N GLU A 319 -7.62 4.55 -14.26
CA GLU A 319 -6.66 4.72 -13.18
C GLU A 319 -5.24 4.31 -13.58
N GLU A 320 -5.09 3.28 -14.40
CA GLU A 320 -3.78 2.81 -14.84
C GLU A 320 -3.11 3.87 -15.71
N GLN A 321 -3.89 4.55 -16.56
CA GLN A 321 -3.40 5.69 -17.33
C GLN A 321 -2.95 6.83 -16.39
N GLY A 322 -3.72 7.08 -15.33
CA GLY A 322 -3.35 8.03 -14.28
C GLY A 322 -2.03 7.68 -13.59
N ILE A 323 -1.84 6.41 -13.22
CA ILE A 323 -0.63 5.93 -12.57
C ILE A 323 0.58 6.11 -13.49
N VAL A 324 0.45 5.74 -14.77
CA VAL A 324 1.51 5.94 -15.78
C VAL A 324 1.82 7.43 -15.97
N TYR A 325 0.80 8.29 -16.01
CA TYR A 325 0.98 9.74 -16.06
C TYR A 325 1.78 10.25 -14.85
N ALA A 326 1.38 9.89 -13.63
CA ALA A 326 2.08 10.30 -12.42
C ALA A 326 3.52 9.78 -12.38
N ALA A 327 3.75 8.54 -12.82
CA ALA A 327 5.05 7.91 -12.90
C ALA A 327 5.99 8.64 -13.86
N LYS A 328 5.52 8.94 -15.09
CA LYS A 328 6.29 9.69 -16.09
C LYS A 328 6.63 11.09 -15.60
N MET A 329 5.67 11.81 -15.00
CA MET A 329 5.89 13.16 -14.48
C MET A 329 6.91 13.19 -13.32
N ASN A 330 6.77 12.30 -12.34
CA ASN A 330 7.64 12.28 -11.17
C ASN A 330 9.06 11.77 -11.52
N LEU A 331 9.16 10.73 -12.35
CA LEU A 331 10.47 10.23 -12.77
C LEU A 331 11.17 11.25 -13.69
N ALA A 332 10.46 11.97 -14.56
CA ALA A 332 11.05 13.03 -15.37
C ALA A 332 11.78 14.08 -14.51
N GLU A 333 11.18 14.50 -13.40
CA GLU A 333 11.83 15.42 -12.47
C GLU A 333 13.09 14.80 -11.86
N VAL A 334 13.03 13.54 -11.40
CA VAL A 334 14.21 12.83 -10.89
C VAL A 334 15.32 12.80 -11.95
N LEU A 335 15.01 12.44 -13.20
CA LEU A 335 16.01 12.32 -14.26
C LEU A 335 16.74 13.64 -14.56
N TRP A 336 16.08 14.79 -14.39
CA TRP A 336 16.75 16.08 -14.47
C TRP A 336 17.87 16.23 -13.43
N TRP A 337 17.63 15.79 -12.19
CA TRP A 337 18.64 15.82 -11.12
C TRP A 337 19.74 14.78 -11.29
N PHE A 338 19.55 13.78 -12.15
CA PHE A 338 20.49 12.70 -12.38
C PHE A 338 21.25 12.86 -13.70
N ASP A 339 21.26 14.07 -14.26
CA ASP A 339 21.99 14.43 -15.49
C ASP A 339 21.51 13.64 -16.73
N ARG A 340 20.23 13.23 -16.74
CA ARG A 340 19.57 12.45 -17.82
C ARG A 340 18.49 13.29 -18.52
N GLY A 341 18.89 14.47 -18.97
CA GLY A 341 17.96 15.50 -19.46
C GLY A 341 17.10 15.11 -20.66
N ASP A 342 17.65 14.36 -21.61
CA ASP A 342 16.89 13.95 -22.80
C ASP A 342 15.77 12.96 -22.44
N GLU A 343 16.05 12.01 -21.53
CA GLU A 343 15.06 11.06 -21.03
C GLU A 343 14.02 11.76 -20.15
N ALA A 344 14.45 12.72 -19.32
CA ALA A 344 13.56 13.58 -18.55
C ALA A 344 12.57 14.32 -19.44
N LYS A 345 13.07 14.96 -20.51
CA LYS A 345 12.25 15.69 -21.48
C LYS A 345 11.28 14.75 -22.21
N TYR A 346 11.75 13.57 -22.63
CA TYR A 346 10.89 12.58 -23.28
C TYR A 346 9.73 12.15 -22.38
N LEU A 347 10.02 11.78 -21.11
CA LEU A 347 8.99 11.36 -20.17
C LEU A 347 7.97 12.48 -19.88
N TYR A 348 8.46 13.71 -19.70
CA TYR A 348 7.59 14.87 -19.46
C TYR A 348 6.63 15.15 -20.63
N GLU A 349 7.14 15.18 -21.87
CA GLU A 349 6.28 15.41 -23.04
C GLU A 349 5.34 14.22 -23.30
N SER A 350 5.81 12.98 -23.12
CA SER A 350 4.95 11.79 -23.22
C SER A 350 3.82 11.80 -22.20
N ALA A 351 4.07 12.25 -20.97
CA ALA A 351 3.04 12.40 -19.94
C ALA A 351 2.00 13.47 -20.31
N LYS A 352 2.44 14.61 -20.85
CA LYS A 352 1.52 15.66 -21.31
C LYS A 352 0.62 15.18 -22.46
N GLU A 353 1.18 14.45 -23.41
CA GLU A 353 0.39 13.88 -24.51
C GLU A 353 -0.56 12.79 -24.02
N LEU A 354 -0.14 11.95 -23.08
CA LEU A 354 -1.03 10.97 -22.42
C LEU A 354 -2.21 11.68 -21.73
N LYS A 355 -1.97 12.76 -20.97
CA LYS A 355 -3.03 13.52 -20.33
C LYS A 355 -4.02 14.10 -21.35
N LYS A 356 -3.52 14.66 -22.46
CA LYS A 356 -4.37 15.21 -23.51
C LYS A 356 -5.26 14.12 -24.14
N ARG A 357 -4.67 13.01 -24.58
CA ARG A 357 -5.42 11.87 -25.15
C ARG A 357 -6.41 11.29 -24.16
N PHE A 358 -6.03 11.17 -22.89
CA PHE A 358 -6.92 10.71 -21.83
C PHE A 358 -8.16 11.59 -21.71
N SER A 359 -8.00 12.91 -21.68
CA SER A 359 -9.14 13.84 -21.66
C SER A 359 -10.07 13.69 -22.86
N GLU A 360 -9.53 13.38 -24.05
CA GLU A 360 -10.32 13.17 -25.26
C GLU A 360 -11.05 11.81 -25.25
N ALA A 361 -10.40 10.74 -24.80
CA ALA A 361 -10.90 9.37 -24.92
C ALA A 361 -11.72 8.88 -23.73
N PHE A 362 -11.44 9.35 -22.51
CA PHE A 362 -12.09 8.86 -21.28
C PHE A 362 -13.14 9.82 -20.72
N CYS A 363 -13.19 11.08 -21.15
CA CYS A 363 -14.16 12.03 -20.61
C CYS A 363 -15.59 11.67 -21.00
N MET A 364 -16.47 11.58 -20.01
CA MET A 364 -17.91 11.46 -20.18
C MET A 364 -18.55 12.81 -19.83
N GLU A 365 -18.59 13.71 -20.82
CA GLU A 365 -18.97 15.12 -20.61
C GLU A 365 -20.38 15.29 -20.03
N SER A 366 -21.34 14.43 -20.39
CA SER A 366 -22.69 14.46 -19.82
C SER A 366 -22.71 14.16 -18.33
N GLU A 367 -21.88 13.22 -17.88
CA GLU A 367 -21.76 12.81 -16.48
C GLU A 367 -20.82 13.73 -15.67
N GLY A 368 -19.94 14.48 -16.35
CA GLY A 368 -18.84 15.19 -15.71
C GLY A 368 -17.84 14.23 -15.04
N PHE A 369 -17.60 13.09 -15.68
CA PHE A 369 -16.91 11.94 -15.11
C PHE A 369 -15.94 11.30 -16.13
N PHE A 370 -15.28 10.21 -15.73
CA PHE A 370 -14.41 9.42 -16.61
C PHE A 370 -14.97 8.03 -16.81
N ALA A 371 -14.93 7.52 -18.04
CA ALA A 371 -15.19 6.11 -18.33
C ALA A 371 -14.28 5.24 -17.45
N MET A 372 -14.81 4.12 -16.95
CA MET A 372 -14.03 3.20 -16.11
C MET A 372 -12.87 2.59 -16.91
N ALA A 373 -13.11 2.33 -18.20
CA ALA A 373 -12.14 1.74 -19.10
C ALA A 373 -12.47 2.03 -20.57
N LEU A 374 -11.55 1.70 -21.46
CA LEU A 374 -11.79 1.43 -22.87
C LEU A 374 -11.70 -0.08 -23.11
N ASP A 375 -12.61 -0.59 -23.94
CA ASP A 375 -12.62 -1.98 -24.41
C ASP A 375 -11.74 -2.15 -25.67
N PRO A 376 -11.61 -3.38 -26.22
CA PRO A 376 -10.79 -3.64 -27.41
C PRO A 376 -11.20 -2.87 -28.68
N ASP A 377 -12.45 -2.41 -28.76
CA ASP A 377 -12.99 -1.62 -29.87
C ASP A 377 -12.93 -0.12 -29.57
N ARG A 378 -12.22 0.29 -28.51
CA ARG A 378 -12.08 1.66 -27.99
C ARG A 378 -13.39 2.29 -27.55
N ARG A 379 -14.41 1.47 -27.24
CA ARG A 379 -15.66 1.97 -26.67
C ARG A 379 -15.44 2.25 -25.18
N GLN A 380 -15.96 3.39 -24.75
CA GLN A 380 -16.02 3.75 -23.33
C GLN A 380 -16.89 2.78 -22.55
N VAL A 381 -16.31 2.16 -21.53
CA VAL A 381 -17.03 1.44 -20.47
C VAL A 381 -17.56 2.49 -19.50
N SER A 382 -18.84 2.82 -19.63
CA SER A 382 -19.43 4.03 -19.01
C SER A 382 -19.89 3.82 -17.55
N SER A 383 -19.55 2.67 -16.98
CA SER A 383 -19.85 2.31 -15.58
C SER A 383 -19.21 3.30 -14.60
N ILE A 384 -19.97 3.73 -13.60
CA ILE A 384 -19.47 4.64 -12.57
C ILE A 384 -18.87 3.84 -11.41
N GLY A 385 -17.57 4.06 -11.16
CA GLY A 385 -16.85 3.38 -10.08
C GLY A 385 -15.72 4.22 -9.47
N SER A 386 -15.08 3.67 -8.44
CA SER A 386 -14.02 4.36 -7.68
C SER A 386 -12.75 4.65 -8.46
N ASN A 387 -12.54 4.03 -9.64
CA ASN A 387 -11.36 4.24 -10.49
C ASN A 387 -11.05 5.74 -10.73
N ALA A 388 -12.10 6.57 -10.86
CA ALA A 388 -11.94 8.02 -11.06
C ALA A 388 -11.30 8.76 -9.87
N LEU A 389 -11.28 8.17 -8.66
CA LEU A 389 -10.49 8.69 -7.52
C LEU A 389 -9.02 8.80 -7.89
N HIS A 390 -8.49 7.79 -8.58
CA HIS A 390 -7.09 7.75 -9.01
C HIS A 390 -6.81 8.77 -10.12
N CYS A 391 -7.78 9.05 -10.98
CA CYS A 391 -7.66 10.11 -11.99
C CYS A 391 -7.43 11.48 -11.34
N VAL A 392 -8.12 11.74 -10.22
CA VAL A 392 -7.90 12.94 -9.39
C VAL A 392 -6.58 12.85 -8.61
N ALA A 393 -6.29 11.71 -7.99
CA ALA A 393 -5.07 11.45 -7.20
C ALA A 393 -3.79 11.75 -7.99
N THR A 394 -3.74 11.22 -9.21
CA THR A 394 -2.58 11.29 -10.11
C THR A 394 -2.48 12.65 -10.79
N GLY A 395 -3.60 13.35 -10.95
CA GLY A 395 -3.70 14.63 -11.65
C GLY A 395 -3.74 14.50 -13.16
N ILE A 396 -4.01 13.31 -13.68
CA ILE A 396 -4.31 13.13 -15.11
C ILE A 396 -5.64 13.80 -15.47
N ALA A 397 -6.59 13.89 -14.52
CA ALA A 397 -7.82 14.63 -14.70
C ALA A 397 -7.55 16.09 -15.10
N ASP A 398 -8.33 16.60 -16.05
CA ASP A 398 -8.35 18.03 -16.34
C ASP A 398 -8.83 18.78 -15.10
N THR A 399 -8.10 19.82 -14.70
CA THR A 399 -8.38 20.64 -13.54
C THR A 399 -9.82 21.20 -13.59
N ALA A 400 -10.34 21.54 -14.76
CA ALA A 400 -11.70 22.07 -14.92
C ALA A 400 -12.79 21.02 -14.63
N LEU A 401 -12.49 19.73 -14.83
CA LEU A 401 -13.43 18.64 -14.62
C LEU A 401 -13.45 18.15 -13.17
N VAL A 402 -12.37 18.35 -12.42
CA VAL A 402 -12.22 17.88 -11.03
C VAL A 402 -13.44 18.22 -10.15
N PRO A 403 -13.97 19.47 -10.10
CA PRO A 403 -15.14 19.75 -9.25
C PRO A 403 -16.39 18.93 -9.59
N ARG A 404 -16.62 18.65 -10.88
CA ARG A 404 -17.76 17.84 -11.34
C ARG A 404 -17.55 16.37 -11.01
N THR A 405 -16.33 15.86 -11.21
CA THR A 405 -15.97 14.49 -10.86
C THR A 405 -16.09 14.25 -9.35
N LEU A 406 -15.63 15.18 -8.52
CA LEU A 406 -15.77 15.10 -7.06
C LEU A 406 -17.24 15.11 -6.63
N LYS A 407 -18.06 15.98 -7.23
CA LYS A 407 -19.51 15.98 -6.97
C LYS A 407 -20.14 14.63 -7.31
N ARG A 408 -19.74 13.99 -8.42
CA ARG A 408 -20.24 12.68 -8.84
C ARG A 408 -19.76 11.53 -7.95
N LEU A 409 -18.48 11.52 -7.54
CA LEU A 409 -17.90 10.55 -6.61
C LEU A 409 -18.57 10.58 -5.23
N PHE A 410 -19.05 11.75 -4.81
CA PHE A 410 -19.68 11.96 -3.50
C PHE A 410 -21.21 12.00 -3.55
N ALA A 411 -21.80 11.62 -4.69
CA ALA A 411 -23.23 11.36 -4.79
C ALA A 411 -23.62 10.13 -3.96
N GLU A 412 -24.90 10.04 -3.58
CA GLU A 412 -25.44 9.02 -2.66
C GLU A 412 -25.20 7.57 -3.14
N ASP A 413 -25.24 7.35 -4.46
CA ASP A 413 -25.01 6.04 -5.05
C ASP A 413 -23.54 5.59 -4.99
N MET A 414 -22.60 6.50 -4.77
CA MET A 414 -21.16 6.23 -4.67
C MET A 414 -20.63 6.35 -3.24
N PHE A 415 -20.92 7.45 -2.54
CA PHE A 415 -20.39 7.70 -1.21
C PHE A 415 -21.34 7.22 -0.11
N THR A 416 -20.89 6.16 0.57
CA THR A 416 -21.66 5.44 1.58
C THR A 416 -21.78 6.18 2.91
N GLY A 417 -20.98 7.21 3.15
CA GLY A 417 -20.76 7.76 4.49
C GLY A 417 -19.63 7.06 5.26
N TRP A 418 -19.15 5.91 4.77
CA TRP A 418 -17.90 5.25 5.22
C TRP A 418 -16.75 5.49 4.24
N GLY A 419 -17.07 5.59 2.95
CA GLY A 419 -16.17 5.90 1.85
C GLY A 419 -16.85 5.72 0.49
N VAL A 420 -16.07 5.76 -0.58
CA VAL A 420 -16.55 5.61 -1.96
C VAL A 420 -16.60 4.12 -2.33
N ARG A 421 -17.74 3.66 -2.87
CA ARG A 421 -17.92 2.30 -3.37
C ARG A 421 -17.07 2.05 -4.61
N THR A 422 -16.65 0.81 -4.83
CA THR A 422 -15.96 0.44 -6.07
C THR A 422 -16.87 0.55 -7.30
N LEU A 423 -18.18 0.41 -7.14
CA LEU A 423 -19.19 0.51 -8.20
C LEU A 423 -20.45 1.17 -7.65
N SER A 424 -21.07 2.03 -8.46
CA SER A 424 -22.33 2.72 -8.11
C SER A 424 -23.41 1.74 -7.67
N SER A 425 -24.14 2.08 -6.61
CA SER A 425 -25.27 1.28 -6.14
C SER A 425 -26.49 1.30 -7.09
N GLN A 426 -26.48 2.15 -8.11
CA GLN A 426 -27.49 2.16 -9.18
C GLN A 426 -27.13 1.19 -10.33
N HIS A 427 -25.91 0.66 -10.34
CA HIS A 427 -25.47 -0.25 -11.39
C HIS A 427 -26.11 -1.64 -11.21
N PRO A 428 -26.58 -2.32 -12.28
CA PRO A 428 -27.23 -3.63 -12.17
C PRO A 428 -26.32 -4.73 -11.60
N ALA A 429 -25.01 -4.60 -11.81
CA ALA A 429 -24.01 -5.52 -11.26
C ALA A 429 -23.55 -5.17 -9.82
N PHE A 430 -24.12 -4.13 -9.19
CA PHE A 430 -23.76 -3.76 -7.83
C PHE A 430 -24.10 -4.88 -6.85
N ASN A 431 -23.13 -5.17 -5.98
CA ASN A 431 -23.34 -6.01 -4.82
C ASN A 431 -22.49 -5.44 -3.67
N PRO A 432 -23.11 -5.03 -2.54
CA PRO A 432 -22.38 -4.42 -1.43
C PRO A 432 -21.34 -5.37 -0.81
N TYR A 433 -21.45 -6.67 -1.03
CA TYR A 433 -20.50 -7.69 -0.58
C TYR A 433 -19.57 -8.20 -1.68
N SER A 434 -19.58 -7.61 -2.88
CA SER A 434 -18.65 -8.01 -3.95
C SER A 434 -17.34 -7.24 -3.85
N TYR A 435 -16.24 -7.98 -3.96
CA TYR A 435 -14.87 -7.50 -3.71
C TYR A 435 -14.50 -6.24 -4.49
N HIS A 436 -14.87 -6.14 -5.78
CA HIS A 436 -14.67 -4.95 -6.61
C HIS A 436 -15.96 -4.41 -7.27
N ARG A 437 -17.14 -4.91 -6.90
CA ARG A 437 -18.44 -4.42 -7.43
C ARG A 437 -19.39 -3.83 -6.38
N GLY A 438 -18.86 -3.30 -5.29
CA GLY A 438 -19.67 -2.51 -4.37
C GLY A 438 -19.04 -2.20 -3.03
N THR A 439 -18.03 -2.95 -2.58
CA THR A 439 -17.30 -2.67 -1.32
C THR A 439 -16.63 -1.29 -1.33
N VAL A 440 -16.20 -0.86 -0.15
CA VAL A 440 -15.40 0.36 0.06
C VAL A 440 -14.00 -0.06 0.52
N TRP A 441 -12.99 0.50 -0.14
CA TRP A 441 -11.57 0.18 0.09
C TRP A 441 -10.82 1.34 0.74
N PRO A 442 -10.39 1.24 2.01
CA PRO A 442 -9.65 2.31 2.68
C PRO A 442 -8.41 2.80 1.94
N VAL A 443 -7.69 1.91 1.26
CA VAL A 443 -6.48 2.24 0.49
C VAL A 443 -6.69 3.28 -0.61
N GLU A 444 -7.88 3.37 -1.22
CA GLU A 444 -8.11 4.34 -2.31
C GLU A 444 -8.22 5.78 -1.80
N HIS A 445 -8.57 5.96 -0.52
CA HIS A 445 -8.93 7.25 0.05
C HIS A 445 -7.72 8.10 0.42
N GLY A 446 -6.60 7.48 0.80
CA GLY A 446 -5.33 8.14 1.07
C GLY A 446 -4.77 8.87 -0.16
N PRO A 447 -4.55 8.15 -1.29
CA PRO A 447 -4.08 8.74 -2.54
C PRO A 447 -5.05 9.80 -3.07
N PHE A 448 -6.36 9.51 -2.98
CA PHE A 448 -7.41 10.48 -3.31
C PHE A 448 -7.28 11.77 -2.48
N ALA A 449 -7.13 11.67 -1.16
CA ALA A 449 -7.03 12.83 -0.27
C ALA A 449 -5.84 13.71 -0.64
N ILE A 450 -4.69 13.11 -0.94
CA ILE A 450 -3.50 13.84 -1.43
C ILE A 450 -3.79 14.56 -2.76
N GLY A 451 -4.46 13.91 -3.71
CA GLY A 451 -4.83 14.52 -4.98
C GLY A 451 -5.87 15.62 -4.86
N ALA A 452 -6.97 15.39 -4.15
CA ALA A 452 -8.00 16.39 -3.92
C ALA A 452 -7.44 17.62 -3.18
N TYR A 453 -6.52 17.41 -2.24
CA TYR A 453 -5.78 18.47 -1.58
C TYR A 453 -4.98 19.33 -2.57
N ARG A 454 -4.31 18.73 -3.56
CA ARG A 454 -3.59 19.46 -4.64
C ARG A 454 -4.48 20.50 -5.34
N TYR A 455 -5.76 20.20 -5.50
CA TYR A 455 -6.73 21.08 -6.15
C TYR A 455 -7.39 22.09 -5.20
N GLY A 456 -7.06 22.08 -3.90
CA GLY A 456 -7.70 22.93 -2.89
C GLY A 456 -9.11 22.48 -2.51
N CYS A 457 -9.48 21.23 -2.82
CA CYS A 457 -10.81 20.67 -2.57
C CYS A 457 -10.95 20.16 -1.12
N HIS A 458 -10.65 21.03 -0.15
CA HIS A 458 -10.51 20.67 1.27
C HIS A 458 -11.79 20.06 1.88
N ASP A 459 -12.98 20.48 1.44
CA ASP A 459 -14.24 19.91 1.94
C ASP A 459 -14.36 18.40 1.65
N TYR A 460 -13.94 17.96 0.46
CA TYR A 460 -13.96 16.54 0.10
C TYR A 460 -12.87 15.76 0.85
N VAL A 461 -11.70 16.38 1.07
CA VAL A 461 -10.63 15.81 1.91
C VAL A 461 -11.11 15.63 3.35
N GLU A 462 -11.76 16.64 3.93
CA GLU A 462 -12.31 16.53 5.28
C GLU A 462 -13.36 15.41 5.37
N ARG A 463 -14.30 15.35 4.42
CA ARG A 463 -15.37 14.34 4.42
C ARG A 463 -14.82 12.91 4.38
N VAL A 464 -13.83 12.65 3.52
CA VAL A 464 -13.23 11.32 3.41
C VAL A 464 -12.36 10.98 4.62
N CYS A 465 -11.55 11.93 5.11
CA CYS A 465 -10.73 11.69 6.30
C CYS A 465 -11.62 11.38 7.51
N ARG A 466 -12.69 12.17 7.69
CA ARG A 466 -13.66 11.94 8.75
C ARG A 466 -14.31 10.56 8.65
N SER A 467 -14.76 10.17 7.46
CA SER A 467 -15.42 8.86 7.29
C SER A 467 -14.48 7.70 7.60
N GLN A 468 -13.21 7.79 7.20
CA GLN A 468 -12.20 6.77 7.47
C GLN A 468 -11.84 6.70 8.96
N PHE A 469 -11.64 7.82 9.65
CA PHE A 469 -11.37 7.78 11.10
C PHE A 469 -12.61 7.37 11.93
N GLU A 470 -13.82 7.79 11.53
CA GLU A 470 -15.05 7.27 12.16
C GLU A 470 -15.22 5.76 11.91
N THR A 471 -14.80 5.26 10.74
CA THR A 471 -14.77 3.81 10.45
C THR A 471 -13.77 3.10 11.37
N ALA A 472 -12.54 3.62 11.47
CA ALA A 472 -11.51 3.07 12.35
C ALA A 472 -11.98 2.99 13.81
N ALA A 473 -12.73 3.99 14.30
CA ALA A 473 -13.28 4.00 15.66
C ALA A 473 -14.20 2.81 15.99
N LEU A 474 -14.75 2.14 14.97
CA LEU A 474 -15.66 1.00 15.13
C LEU A 474 -14.93 -0.35 15.21
N PHE A 475 -13.65 -0.40 14.83
CA PHE A 475 -12.87 -1.61 14.78
C PHE A 475 -11.87 -1.71 15.92
N ASP A 476 -11.60 -2.94 16.35
CA ASP A 476 -10.61 -3.20 17.38
C ASP A 476 -9.26 -2.57 17.03
N PHE A 477 -8.65 -1.95 18.04
CA PHE A 477 -7.38 -1.24 17.93
C PHE A 477 -7.36 -0.09 16.92
N PHE A 478 -8.51 0.44 16.49
CA PHE A 478 -8.60 1.49 15.48
C PHE A 478 -8.09 1.08 14.08
N ARG A 479 -8.22 -0.20 13.73
CA ARG A 479 -7.74 -0.75 12.46
C ARG A 479 -8.75 -0.59 11.34
N LEU A 480 -8.30 -0.10 10.20
CA LEU A 480 -9.06 -0.20 8.97
C LEU A 480 -8.88 -1.61 8.38
N PRO A 481 -9.96 -2.38 8.17
CA PRO A 481 -9.86 -3.67 7.47
C PRO A 481 -9.53 -3.43 5.99
N GLU A 482 -9.15 -4.49 5.27
CA GLU A 482 -8.88 -4.44 3.83
C GLU A 482 -9.99 -3.77 3.02
N CYS A 483 -11.24 -4.16 3.28
CA CYS A 483 -12.41 -3.52 2.72
C CYS A 483 -13.64 -3.78 3.60
N ILE A 484 -14.64 -2.92 3.46
CA ILE A 484 -15.95 -3.03 4.12
C ILE A 484 -17.05 -3.10 3.08
N ALA A 485 -18.21 -3.63 3.48
CA ALA A 485 -19.38 -3.73 2.62
C ALA A 485 -19.87 -2.34 2.16
N GLY A 486 -20.39 -2.29 0.94
CA GLY A 486 -20.89 -1.10 0.27
C GLY A 486 -22.25 -0.58 0.74
N HIS A 487 -22.70 -0.91 1.96
CA HIS A 487 -24.01 -0.42 2.43
C HIS A 487 -23.96 1.08 2.72
N GLN A 488 -25.09 1.76 2.48
CA GLN A 488 -25.22 3.15 2.84
C GLN A 488 -25.22 3.28 4.37
N ARG A 489 -24.59 4.32 4.91
CA ARG A 489 -24.71 4.66 6.32
C ARG A 489 -26.08 5.29 6.57
N ASP A 490 -27.00 4.47 7.05
CA ASP A 490 -28.39 4.85 7.33
C ASP A 490 -28.91 4.14 8.60
N GLN A 491 -30.22 4.20 8.85
CA GLN A 491 -30.83 3.60 10.05
C GLN A 491 -30.84 2.07 10.00
N ASP A 492 -30.88 1.48 8.80
CA ASP A 492 -30.90 0.03 8.61
C ASP A 492 -29.47 -0.55 8.67
N HIS A 493 -28.46 0.26 8.30
CA HIS A 493 -27.05 -0.10 8.31
C HIS A 493 -26.20 0.95 9.07
N PRO A 494 -26.40 1.09 10.39
CA PRO A 494 -25.70 2.11 11.20
C PRO A 494 -24.20 1.83 11.39
N PHE A 495 -23.73 0.63 11.03
CA PHE A 495 -22.34 0.20 11.11
C PHE A 495 -21.92 -0.49 9.80
N PRO A 496 -20.65 -0.37 9.36
CA PRO A 496 -20.17 -1.08 8.19
C PRO A 496 -19.97 -2.55 8.50
N ALA A 497 -20.49 -3.44 7.64
CA ALA A 497 -20.16 -4.86 7.70
C ALA A 497 -18.76 -5.10 7.12
N VAL A 498 -17.98 -6.00 7.73
CA VAL A 498 -16.67 -6.42 7.18
C VAL A 498 -16.92 -7.35 6.00
N TYR A 499 -16.15 -7.19 4.91
CA TYR A 499 -16.14 -8.17 3.85
C TYR A 499 -15.62 -9.52 4.39
N PRO A 500 -16.32 -10.66 4.24
CA PRO A 500 -16.01 -11.89 4.97
C PRO A 500 -14.58 -12.43 4.85
N ALA A 501 -13.89 -12.14 3.73
CA ALA A 501 -12.52 -12.57 3.49
C ALA A 501 -11.49 -11.43 3.61
N ALA A 502 -11.88 -10.28 4.16
CA ALA A 502 -10.99 -9.14 4.35
C ALA A 502 -9.87 -9.47 5.33
N ASN A 503 -8.65 -9.09 4.96
CA ASN A 503 -7.52 -9.13 5.86
C ASN A 503 -7.62 -8.01 6.91
N SER A 504 -7.21 -8.32 8.15
CA SER A 504 -7.07 -7.36 9.23
C SER A 504 -6.06 -7.88 10.27
N PRO A 505 -4.84 -7.33 10.34
CA PRO A 505 -4.39 -6.15 9.59
C PRO A 505 -4.13 -6.45 8.11
N GLN A 506 -4.32 -5.41 7.30
CA GLN A 506 -3.94 -5.38 5.89
C GLN A 506 -3.03 -4.16 5.67
N ALA A 507 -1.90 -4.34 5.00
CA ALA A 507 -0.81 -3.37 4.98
C ALA A 507 -1.18 -2.05 4.31
N TRP A 508 -1.78 -2.06 3.11
CA TRP A 508 -2.13 -0.81 2.41
C TRP A 508 -3.26 -0.02 3.12
N SER A 509 -4.16 -0.71 3.83
CA SER A 509 -5.25 -0.10 4.58
C SER A 509 -4.73 0.45 5.89
N THR A 510 -3.70 -0.21 6.43
CA THR A 510 -2.94 0.26 7.59
C THR A 510 -2.22 1.57 7.27
N THR A 511 -1.68 1.74 6.06
CA THR A 511 -0.92 2.96 5.71
C THR A 511 -1.75 4.15 5.29
N THR A 512 -2.99 3.94 4.82
CA THR A 512 -3.88 5.02 4.35
C THR A 512 -4.06 6.13 5.41
N VAL A 513 -4.02 5.80 6.71
CA VAL A 513 -4.18 6.80 7.80
C VAL A 513 -3.07 7.85 7.79
N TYR A 514 -1.87 7.49 7.31
CA TYR A 514 -0.74 8.41 7.19
C TYR A 514 -0.91 9.38 6.02
N THR A 515 -1.42 8.91 4.87
CA THR A 515 -1.68 9.77 3.71
C THR A 515 -2.90 10.66 3.92
N LEU A 516 -3.93 10.18 4.63
CA LEU A 516 -5.04 11.02 5.10
C LEU A 516 -4.53 12.15 6.01
N LEU A 517 -3.68 11.83 7.00
CA LEU A 517 -3.06 12.85 7.85
C LEU A 517 -2.18 13.80 7.03
N GLN A 518 -1.36 13.25 6.13
CA GLN A 518 -0.48 14.03 5.26
C GLN A 518 -1.27 15.04 4.42
N ALA A 519 -2.44 14.65 3.90
CA ALA A 519 -3.35 15.53 3.18
C ALA A 519 -3.92 16.65 4.08
N LEU A 520 -4.42 16.33 5.28
CA LEU A 520 -4.95 17.33 6.22
C LEU A 520 -3.91 18.37 6.63
N LEU A 521 -2.64 17.96 6.72
CA LEU A 521 -1.53 18.82 7.11
C LEU A 521 -0.86 19.53 5.92
N GLY A 522 -1.21 19.14 4.69
CA GLY A 522 -0.58 19.67 3.48
C GLY A 522 0.91 19.36 3.38
N LEU A 523 1.36 18.23 3.93
CA LEU A 523 2.78 17.88 4.00
C LEU A 523 3.30 17.43 2.63
N GLN A 524 4.21 18.20 2.05
CA GLN A 524 4.87 17.88 0.79
C GLN A 524 6.40 18.03 0.94
N PRO A 525 7.14 16.92 1.08
CA PRO A 525 8.59 16.98 1.19
C PRO A 525 9.21 17.24 -0.19
N PHE A 526 10.24 18.08 -0.20
CA PHE A 526 11.16 18.25 -1.32
C PHE A 526 12.59 18.31 -0.77
N ALA A 527 13.02 17.16 -0.25
CA ALA A 527 14.34 16.94 0.35
C ALA A 527 15.53 17.34 -0.53
N PRO A 528 15.51 17.25 -1.87
CA PRO A 528 16.61 17.71 -2.72
C PRO A 528 16.99 19.18 -2.50
N LEU A 529 16.01 20.03 -2.21
CA LEU A 529 16.22 21.43 -1.82
C LEU A 529 16.12 21.68 -0.31
N ARG A 530 16.06 20.60 0.49
CA ARG A 530 15.87 20.64 1.94
C ARG A 530 14.61 21.42 2.34
N MET A 531 13.53 21.22 1.60
CA MET A 531 12.25 21.86 1.86
C MET A 531 11.22 20.83 2.34
N LEU A 532 10.38 21.26 3.29
CA LEU A 532 9.12 20.62 3.63
C LEU A 532 8.03 21.69 3.50
N PHE A 533 7.21 21.56 2.46
CA PHE A 533 6.05 22.43 2.32
C PHE A 533 4.93 21.94 3.23
N VAL A 534 4.23 22.88 3.83
CA VAL A 534 3.06 22.65 4.68
C VAL A 534 1.98 23.63 4.32
N ASP A 535 0.72 23.20 4.35
CA ASP A 535 -0.42 24.11 4.30
C ASP A 535 -1.60 23.43 5.02
N PRO A 536 -1.63 23.44 6.36
CA PRO A 536 -2.61 22.67 7.11
C PRO A 536 -4.02 23.21 6.90
N HIS A 537 -4.98 22.29 6.78
CA HIS A 537 -6.43 22.55 6.78
C HIS A 537 -7.08 21.57 7.76
N LEU A 538 -6.84 21.81 9.06
CA LEU A 538 -7.34 20.96 10.13
C LEU A 538 -8.84 21.16 10.35
N PRO A 539 -9.63 20.07 10.44
CA PRO A 539 -11.06 20.12 10.68
C PRO A 539 -11.40 20.33 12.15
N ALA A 540 -12.66 20.68 12.45
CA ALA A 540 -13.09 20.92 13.83
C ALA A 540 -12.95 19.68 14.74
N TRP A 541 -13.03 18.47 14.16
CA TRP A 541 -12.88 17.21 14.90
C TRP A 541 -11.42 16.80 15.15
N LEU A 542 -10.45 17.46 14.52
CA LEU A 542 -9.02 17.34 14.79
C LEU A 542 -8.43 18.75 14.95
N PRO A 543 -8.75 19.45 16.06
CA PRO A 543 -8.39 20.85 16.21
C PRO A 543 -6.89 21.08 16.38
N GLU A 544 -6.15 20.05 16.79
CA GLU A 544 -4.71 20.14 17.02
C GLU A 544 -4.05 18.77 16.85
N ILE A 545 -2.84 18.75 16.31
CA ILE A 545 -1.96 17.57 16.32
C ILE A 545 -0.50 18.01 16.27
N THR A 546 0.35 17.32 17.01
CA THR A 546 1.81 17.48 16.98
C THR A 546 2.45 16.20 16.46
N ILE A 547 3.27 16.34 15.41
CA ILE A 547 4.15 15.28 14.92
C ILE A 547 5.54 15.58 15.48
N SER A 548 6.04 14.66 16.32
CA SER A 548 7.39 14.73 16.87
C SER A 548 8.32 13.80 16.10
N ASP A 549 9.56 14.21 15.91
CA ASP A 549 10.61 13.41 15.25
C ASP A 549 10.31 13.06 13.77
N LEU A 550 9.57 13.90 13.04
CA LEU A 550 9.38 13.76 11.60
C LEU A 550 10.72 13.87 10.86
N ARG A 551 11.02 12.91 9.99
CA ARG A 551 12.29 12.84 9.25
C ARG A 551 12.10 13.28 7.80
N VAL A 552 12.87 14.28 7.37
CA VAL A 552 12.96 14.71 5.97
C VAL A 552 14.42 15.00 5.66
N ALA A 553 14.95 14.41 4.58
CA ALA A 553 16.38 14.36 4.31
C ALA A 553 17.16 13.83 5.54
N ASN A 554 18.16 14.58 6.01
CA ASN A 554 18.91 14.30 7.23
C ASN A 554 18.42 15.10 8.46
N ALA A 555 17.27 15.79 8.35
CA ALA A 555 16.70 16.58 9.43
C ALA A 555 15.61 15.81 10.20
N ILE A 556 15.46 16.18 11.47
CA ILE A 556 14.41 15.70 12.38
C ILE A 556 13.68 16.92 12.91
N VAL A 557 12.36 17.00 12.71
CA VAL A 557 11.55 18.17 13.06
C VAL A 557 10.34 17.78 13.90
N THR A 558 10.01 18.60 14.88
CA THR A 558 8.75 18.53 15.64
C THR A 558 7.87 19.71 15.25
N ILE A 559 6.69 19.44 14.72
CA ILE A 559 5.76 20.47 14.23
C ILE A 559 4.40 20.28 14.88
N ARG A 560 3.88 21.36 15.47
CA ARG A 560 2.51 21.45 15.98
C ARG A 560 1.64 22.11 14.92
N PHE A 561 0.52 21.50 14.59
CA PHE A 561 -0.52 22.03 13.72
C PHE A 561 -1.77 22.28 14.53
N PHE A 562 -2.44 23.42 14.34
CA PHE A 562 -3.62 23.79 15.13
C PHE A 562 -4.62 24.61 14.32
N ARG A 563 -5.90 24.43 14.63
CA ARG A 563 -7.03 25.21 14.10
C ARG A 563 -7.28 26.43 15.00
N LYS A 564 -7.35 27.61 14.39
CA LYS A 564 -7.67 28.89 15.04
C LYS A 564 -9.18 29.03 15.24
N SER A 565 -9.59 29.93 16.12
CA SER A 565 -11.01 30.23 16.41
C SER A 565 -11.81 30.70 15.19
N ASN A 566 -11.16 31.34 14.22
CA ASN A 566 -11.77 31.77 12.96
C ASN A 566 -11.90 30.64 11.92
N GLY A 567 -11.53 29.40 12.27
CA GLY A 567 -11.59 28.23 11.39
C GLY A 567 -10.42 28.04 10.44
N SER A 568 -9.49 29.01 10.33
CA SER A 568 -8.23 28.80 9.62
C SER A 568 -7.30 27.90 10.43
N SER A 569 -6.34 27.24 9.77
CA SER A 569 -5.34 26.42 10.45
C SER A 569 -3.96 27.04 10.33
N ASP A 570 -3.04 26.65 11.21
CA ASP A 570 -1.68 27.15 11.23
C ASP A 570 -0.72 26.10 11.82
N TYR A 571 0.57 26.38 11.75
CA TYR A 571 1.60 25.50 12.29
C TYR A 571 2.67 26.26 13.07
N LYS A 572 3.38 25.54 13.93
CA LYS A 572 4.55 26.01 14.66
C LYS A 572 5.61 24.92 14.69
N VAL A 573 6.80 25.24 14.19
CA VAL A 573 7.98 24.39 14.39
C VAL A 573 8.43 24.52 15.84
N LEU A 574 8.37 23.43 16.59
CA LEU A 574 8.73 23.39 18.00
C LEU A 574 10.22 23.04 18.17
N GLU A 575 10.70 22.06 17.42
CA GLU A 575 12.08 21.61 17.45
C GLU A 575 12.57 21.29 16.04
N LYS A 576 13.85 21.52 15.76
CA LYS A 576 14.48 21.17 14.49
C LYS A 576 15.95 20.82 14.69
N ARG A 577 16.32 19.60 14.32
CA ARG A 577 17.70 19.10 14.28
C ARG A 577 18.08 18.84 12.82
N GLY A 578 19.24 19.34 12.39
CA GLY A 578 19.62 19.30 10.97
C GLY A 578 19.07 20.48 10.16
N TRP A 579 19.40 20.53 8.87
CA TRP A 579 19.07 21.66 8.00
C TRP A 579 17.86 21.31 7.12
N LEU A 580 16.72 21.94 7.44
CA LEU A 580 15.45 21.86 6.71
C LEU A 580 14.73 23.21 6.77
N HIS A 581 14.14 23.62 5.65
CA HIS A 581 13.22 24.76 5.55
C HIS A 581 11.79 24.22 5.58
N VAL A 582 11.03 24.62 6.62
CA VAL A 582 9.58 24.35 6.66
C VAL A 582 8.89 25.60 6.15
N VAL A 583 8.16 25.48 5.04
CA VAL A 583 7.63 26.62 4.29
C VAL A 583 6.13 26.47 4.12
N ARG A 584 5.37 27.52 4.42
CA ARG A 584 3.95 27.53 4.07
C ARG A 584 3.81 27.72 2.56
N GLN A 585 3.22 26.75 1.87
CA GLN A 585 2.96 26.89 0.45
C GLN A 585 1.72 26.11 0.03
N PRO A 586 0.63 26.80 -0.34
CA PRO A 586 -0.49 26.17 -1.03
C PRO A 586 -0.04 25.54 -2.34
N SER A 587 -0.69 24.45 -2.73
CA SER A 587 -0.41 23.76 -4.00
C SER A 587 -0.44 24.75 -5.18
N PRO A 588 0.53 24.69 -6.12
CA PRO A 588 0.51 25.50 -7.32
C PRO A 588 -0.78 25.34 -8.15
N TRP A 589 -1.43 24.19 -8.03
CA TRP A 589 -2.64 23.78 -8.74
C TRP A 589 -3.92 24.02 -7.94
N SER A 590 -3.82 24.65 -6.76
CA SER A 590 -4.98 24.98 -5.95
C SER A 590 -5.93 25.89 -6.72
N LEU A 591 -7.20 25.47 -6.80
CA LEU A 591 -8.30 26.24 -7.39
C LEU A 591 -8.77 27.37 -6.49
N THR A 592 -8.37 27.36 -5.21
CA THR A 592 -8.89 28.26 -4.17
C THR A 592 -7.86 29.28 -3.69
N ALA A 593 -6.56 29.03 -3.86
CA ALA A 593 -5.50 29.92 -3.40
C ALA A 593 -5.13 31.02 -4.42
N SER A 594 -5.21 32.28 -4.01
CA SER A 594 -4.88 33.44 -4.83
C SER A 594 -3.37 33.69 -4.98
N TYR A 595 -2.96 34.44 -6.01
CA TYR A 595 -1.55 34.85 -6.20
C TYR A 595 -1.00 35.69 -5.02
N GLY A 596 -1.84 36.51 -4.40
CA GLY A 596 -1.45 37.36 -3.27
C GLY A 596 -1.16 36.55 -2.00
N GLU A 597 -1.96 35.52 -1.73
CA GLU A 597 -1.73 34.58 -0.62
C GLU A 597 -0.41 33.82 -0.81
N ARG A 598 -0.16 33.31 -2.03
CA ARG A 598 1.08 32.60 -2.36
C ARG A 598 2.34 33.45 -2.14
N ALA A 599 2.34 34.70 -2.58
CA ALA A 599 3.49 35.59 -2.42
C ALA A 599 3.72 35.99 -0.96
N LYS A 600 2.65 36.26 -0.21
CA LYS A 600 2.70 36.59 1.22
C LYS A 600 3.24 35.42 2.05
N ASP A 601 2.78 34.20 1.78
CA ASP A 601 3.14 33.02 2.55
C ASP A 601 4.61 32.62 2.36
N ILE A 602 5.15 32.75 1.14
CA ILE A 602 6.58 32.57 0.86
C ILE A 602 7.43 33.59 1.64
N LEU A 603 7.05 34.87 1.60
CA LEU A 603 7.78 35.93 2.30
C LEU A 603 7.73 35.77 3.82
N MET A 604 6.58 35.40 4.38
CA MET A 604 6.43 35.17 5.82
C MET A 604 7.16 33.91 6.30
N SER A 605 7.28 32.88 5.45
CA SER A 605 7.98 31.64 5.79
C SER A 605 9.51 31.73 5.66
N LEU A 606 10.01 32.65 4.84
CA LEU A 606 11.44 32.90 4.66
C LEU A 606 11.99 33.97 5.60
N ALA A 607 11.14 34.70 6.31
CA ALA A 607 11.57 35.60 7.38
C ALA A 607 12.11 34.78 8.57
N PRO A 608 13.35 35.04 9.04
CA PRO A 608 13.83 34.44 10.28
C PRO A 608 12.87 34.81 11.40
N GLY A 609 12.38 33.81 12.15
CA GLY A 609 11.37 34.00 13.18
C GLY A 609 11.70 35.17 14.12
N LEU A 610 10.77 36.12 14.20
CA LEU A 610 10.63 37.01 15.36
C LEU A 610 9.94 36.25 16.49
#